data_AF-A0A7Z9FKR5-F1
#
_entry.id   AF-A0A7Z9FKR5-F1
#
_cell.length_a   1.000
_cell.length_b   1.000
_cell.length_c   1.000
_cell.angle_alpha   90.00
_cell.angle_beta   90.00
_cell.angle_gamma   90.00
#
_symmetry.space_group_name_H-M   'P 1'
#
loop_
_entity.id
_entity.type
_entity.pdbx_description
1 polymer ?
#
loop_
_entity_poly.entity_id
_entity_poly.type
_entity_poly.pdbx_seq_one_letter_code
_entity_poly.pdbx_strand_id
1 'polypeptide(L)'
;MANKQLTDSDLKLLLEKQESILIKFLEFSQRQFAESDQVGLDGLMSQKDHCFEELQKIDSLLEKWHSQYDRPLRSDEQKLDVNLQVLLEKILLSEKDFEKVVGREKKAVSLQIAELSRQMQYRKGPIQQSAKIKNMLT
;
A
#
# COMPACT_ATOMS: atom_id res chain seq x y z
N MET A 1 -26.55 11.57 12.24
CA MET A 1 -26.08 12.96 12.10
C MET A 1 -26.80 13.59 10.93
N ALA A 2 -27.17 14.87 11.07
CA ALA A 2 -28.24 15.55 10.36
C ALA A 2 -28.14 15.48 8.82
N ASN A 3 -29.30 15.32 8.20
CA ASN A 3 -29.59 15.37 6.76
C ASN A 3 -29.36 16.81 6.24
N LYS A 4 -28.12 17.31 6.33
CA LYS A 4 -27.72 18.61 5.78
C LYS A 4 -27.60 18.42 4.28
N GLN A 5 -28.51 19.03 3.52
CA GLN A 5 -28.41 19.09 2.07
C GLN A 5 -27.07 19.76 1.71
N LEU A 6 -26.31 19.09 0.83
CA LEU A 6 -25.11 19.66 0.24
C LEU A 6 -25.50 20.95 -0.49
N THR A 7 -24.70 21.99 -0.32
CA THR A 7 -24.85 23.28 -0.98
C THR A 7 -23.89 23.39 -2.16
N ASP A 8 -24.16 24.29 -3.10
CA ASP A 8 -23.28 24.55 -4.25
C ASP A 8 -21.84 24.95 -3.82
N SER A 9 -21.71 25.61 -2.66
CA SER A 9 -20.41 25.99 -2.09
C SER A 9 -19.63 24.84 -1.47
N ASP A 10 -20.26 23.70 -1.21
CA ASP A 10 -19.60 22.57 -0.53
C ASP A 10 -18.61 21.82 -1.42
N LEU A 11 -18.68 21.99 -2.75
CA LEU A 11 -17.76 21.32 -3.67
C LEU A 11 -16.30 21.62 -3.33
N LYS A 12 -15.98 22.91 -3.15
CA LYS A 12 -14.62 23.34 -2.82
C LYS A 12 -14.13 22.69 -1.52
N LEU A 13 -14.98 22.63 -0.49
CA LEU A 13 -14.65 22.01 0.79
C LEU A 13 -14.43 20.49 0.65
N LEU A 14 -15.20 19.82 -0.19
CA LEU A 14 -15.02 18.39 -0.47
C LEU A 14 -13.69 18.13 -1.18
N LEU A 15 -13.33 18.95 -2.18
CA LEU A 15 -12.06 18.83 -2.90
C LEU A 15 -10.85 19.15 -2.00
N GLU A 16 -10.93 20.20 -1.17
CA GLU A 16 -9.88 20.52 -0.18
C GLU A 16 -9.70 19.39 0.84
N LYS A 17 -10.81 18.77 1.28
CA LYS A 17 -10.74 17.61 2.18
C LYS A 17 -10.10 16.41 1.49
N GLN A 18 -10.45 16.15 0.23
CA GLN A 18 -9.85 15.08 -0.56
C GLN A 18 -8.33 15.30 -0.71
N GLU A 19 -7.91 16.54 -0.99
CA GLU A 19 -6.50 16.91 -1.11
C GLU A 19 -5.75 16.63 0.19
N SER A 20 -6.29 17.04 1.33
CA SER A 20 -5.69 16.80 2.64
C SER A 20 -5.50 15.30 2.94
N ILE A 21 -6.46 14.46 2.57
CA ILE A 21 -6.36 13.00 2.76
C ILE A 21 -5.32 12.41 1.82
N LEU A 22 -5.28 12.84 0.56
CA LEU A 22 -4.28 12.36 -0.41
C LEU A 22 -2.85 12.76 -0.02
N ILE A 23 -2.65 13.96 0.56
CA ILE A 23 -1.35 14.35 1.10
C ILE A 23 -0.89 13.37 2.19
N LYS A 24 -1.77 13.06 3.16
CA LYS A 24 -1.45 12.07 4.20
C LYS A 24 -1.21 10.68 3.63
N PHE A 25 -2.02 10.26 2.64
CA PHE A 25 -1.83 8.99 1.97
C PHE A 25 -0.45 8.91 1.32
N LEU A 26 -0.03 9.97 0.63
CA LEU A 26 1.29 10.05 0.01
C LEU A 26 2.42 9.98 1.06
N GLU A 27 2.27 10.67 2.20
CA GLU A 27 3.23 10.57 3.31
C GLU A 27 3.36 9.11 3.80
N PHE A 28 2.26 8.39 3.95
CA PHE A 28 2.28 6.97 4.32
C PHE A 28 2.91 6.10 3.23
N SER A 29 2.57 6.33 1.96
CA SER A 29 3.17 5.65 0.80
C SER A 29 4.67 5.86 0.68
N GLN A 30 5.22 6.96 1.20
CA GLN A 30 6.66 7.20 1.23
C GLN A 30 7.32 6.63 2.50
N ARG A 31 6.61 6.65 3.62
CA ARG A 31 7.11 6.15 4.90
C ARG A 31 7.35 4.63 4.88
N GLN A 32 6.56 3.87 4.13
CA GLN A 32 6.69 2.41 4.04
C GLN A 32 8.09 1.92 3.61
N PHE A 33 8.87 2.76 2.90
CA PHE A 33 10.25 2.43 2.52
C PHE A 33 11.23 2.43 3.70
N ALA A 34 10.89 3.09 4.81
CA ALA A 34 11.72 3.16 6.02
C ALA A 34 11.27 2.15 7.09
N GLU A 35 10.08 1.57 6.95
CA GLU A 35 9.58 0.56 7.88
C GLU A 35 10.29 -0.78 7.62
N SER A 36 10.89 -1.35 8.66
CA SER A 36 11.69 -2.58 8.58
C SER A 36 11.14 -3.70 9.47
N ASP A 37 10.22 -3.37 10.37
CA ASP A 37 9.53 -4.30 11.25
C ASP A 37 8.08 -4.52 10.80
N GLN A 38 7.60 -5.75 11.00
CA GLN A 38 6.24 -6.13 10.61
C GLN A 38 5.18 -5.29 11.34
N VAL A 39 5.41 -4.93 12.60
CA VAL A 39 4.44 -4.19 13.41
C VAL A 39 4.26 -2.76 12.90
N GLY A 40 5.37 -2.08 12.57
CA GLY A 40 5.35 -0.77 11.92
C GLY A 40 4.62 -0.81 10.58
N LEU A 41 4.91 -1.82 9.75
CA LEU A 41 4.26 -1.98 8.45
C LEU A 41 2.75 -2.25 8.55
N ASP A 42 2.32 -3.15 9.44
CA ASP A 42 0.89 -3.45 9.67
C ASP A 42 0.12 -2.22 10.16
N GLY A 43 0.73 -1.44 11.06
CA GLY A 43 0.18 -0.17 11.53
C GLY A 43 0.04 0.86 10.40
N LEU A 44 1.03 0.94 9.53
CA LEU A 44 1.01 1.84 8.37
C LEU A 44 -0.05 1.44 7.34
N MET A 45 -0.23 0.13 7.09
CA MET A 45 -1.29 -0.36 6.21
C MET A 45 -2.68 0.01 6.76
N SER A 46 -2.88 -0.14 8.06
CA SER A 46 -4.14 0.25 8.72
C SER A 46 -4.43 1.75 8.56
N GLN A 47 -3.39 2.60 8.59
CA GLN A 47 -3.53 4.06 8.35
C GLN A 47 -3.89 4.37 6.90
N LYS A 48 -3.29 3.68 5.93
CA LYS A 48 -3.63 3.82 4.51
C LYS A 48 -5.06 3.36 4.23
N ASP A 49 -5.50 2.25 4.82
CA ASP A 49 -6.87 1.76 4.72
C ASP A 49 -7.88 2.79 5.26
N HIS A 50 -7.56 3.41 6.41
CA HIS A 50 -8.39 4.49 6.94
C HIS A 50 -8.50 5.68 5.98
N CYS A 51 -7.39 6.12 5.39
CA CYS A 51 -7.44 7.17 4.37
C CYS A 51 -8.30 6.76 3.16
N PHE A 52 -8.22 5.50 2.73
CA PHE A 52 -9.03 4.99 1.63
C PHE A 52 -10.53 5.00 1.96
N GLU A 53 -10.91 4.58 3.16
CA GLU A 53 -12.31 4.67 3.63
C GLU A 53 -12.82 6.11 3.66
N GLU A 54 -11.98 7.07 4.08
CA GLU A 54 -12.35 8.49 4.06
C GLU A 54 -12.50 9.03 2.63
N LEU A 55 -11.63 8.63 1.71
CA LEU A 55 -11.74 8.99 0.28
C LEU A 55 -13.05 8.45 -0.31
N GLN A 56 -13.39 7.18 -0.08
CA GLN A 56 -14.64 6.59 -0.56
C GLN A 56 -15.88 7.34 -0.07
N LYS A 57 -15.85 7.83 1.18
CA LYS A 57 -16.93 8.66 1.73
C LYS A 57 -17.02 10.01 1.01
N ILE A 58 -15.89 10.61 0.66
CA ILE A 58 -15.85 11.87 -0.11
C ILE A 58 -16.33 11.65 -1.53
N ASP A 59 -15.88 10.59 -2.21
CA ASP A 59 -16.31 10.26 -3.57
C ASP A 59 -17.84 10.11 -3.62
N SER A 60 -18.42 9.41 -2.64
CA SER A 60 -19.88 9.28 -2.50
C SER A 60 -20.60 10.63 -2.30
N LEU A 61 -19.95 11.61 -1.68
CA LEU A 61 -20.51 12.96 -1.50
C LEU A 61 -20.34 13.80 -2.77
N LEU A 62 -19.22 13.67 -3.47
CA LEU A 62 -18.97 14.33 -4.75
C LEU A 62 -19.95 13.84 -5.82
N GLU A 63 -20.21 12.54 -5.91
CA GLU A 63 -21.21 11.97 -6.82
C GLU A 63 -22.61 12.55 -6.58
N LYS A 64 -23.01 12.67 -5.30
CA LYS A 64 -24.28 13.28 -4.91
C LYS A 64 -24.33 14.76 -5.26
N TRP A 65 -23.23 15.48 -5.05
CA TRP A 65 -23.13 16.89 -5.38
C TRP A 65 -23.25 17.12 -6.89
N HIS A 66 -22.51 16.36 -7.70
CA HIS A 66 -22.55 16.43 -9.16
C HIS A 66 -23.95 16.12 -9.71
N SER A 67 -24.63 15.12 -9.14
CA SER A 67 -26.00 14.77 -9.52
C SER A 67 -27.02 15.88 -9.22
N GLN A 68 -26.75 16.76 -8.24
CA GLN A 68 -27.67 17.82 -7.82
C GLN A 68 -27.45 19.15 -8.56
N TYR A 69 -26.19 19.52 -8.78
CA TYR A 69 -25.84 20.86 -9.27
C TYR A 69 -25.38 20.91 -10.72
N ASP A 70 -24.94 19.78 -11.29
CA ASP A 70 -24.52 19.58 -12.69
C ASP A 70 -23.94 20.85 -13.37
N ARG A 71 -22.85 21.37 -12.79
CA ARG A 71 -22.18 22.58 -13.29
C ARG A 71 -20.68 22.35 -13.49
N PRO A 72 -20.03 23.10 -14.39
CA PRO A 72 -18.57 23.06 -14.53
C PRO A 72 -17.88 23.59 -13.27
N LEU A 73 -16.63 23.13 -13.08
CA LEU A 73 -15.74 23.57 -12.01
C LEU A 73 -15.35 25.05 -12.20
N ARG A 74 -15.34 25.80 -11.10
CA ARG A 74 -14.80 27.17 -11.02
C ARG A 74 -13.27 27.14 -11.01
N SER A 75 -12.63 28.28 -11.29
CA SER A 75 -11.16 28.40 -11.37
C SER A 75 -10.43 27.81 -10.16
N ASP A 76 -10.89 28.10 -8.94
CA ASP A 76 -10.29 27.54 -7.72
C ASP A 76 -10.46 26.01 -7.62
N GLU A 77 -11.63 25.50 -8.02
CA GLU A 77 -11.95 24.07 -8.00
C GLU A 77 -11.17 23.32 -9.09
N GLN A 78 -10.93 23.95 -10.24
CA GLN A 78 -10.07 23.41 -11.30
C GLN A 78 -8.62 23.28 -10.84
N LYS A 79 -8.10 24.26 -10.08
CA LYS A 79 -6.75 24.16 -9.49
C LYS A 79 -6.66 23.00 -8.52
N LEU A 80 -7.68 22.82 -7.67
CA LEU A 80 -7.76 21.67 -6.76
C LEU A 80 -7.80 20.36 -7.55
N ASP A 81 -8.63 20.26 -8.59
CA ASP A 81 -8.70 19.06 -9.43
C ASP A 81 -7.34 18.69 -10.05
N VAL A 82 -6.61 19.66 -10.58
CA VAL A 82 -5.24 19.44 -11.08
C VAL A 82 -4.29 18.98 -9.96
N ASN A 83 -4.35 19.60 -8.78
CA ASN A 83 -3.53 19.18 -7.64
C ASN A 83 -3.84 17.75 -7.21
N LEU A 84 -5.13 17.37 -7.17
CA LEU A 84 -5.58 16.02 -6.83
C LEU A 84 -5.02 15.00 -7.82
N GLN A 85 -5.07 15.28 -9.13
CA GLN A 85 -4.49 14.41 -10.16
C GLN A 85 -2.97 14.22 -9.97
N VAL A 86 -2.25 15.29 -9.67
CA VAL A 86 -0.80 15.23 -9.39
C VAL A 86 -0.51 14.40 -8.13
N LEU A 87 -1.31 14.54 -7.08
CA LEU A 87 -1.16 13.73 -5.86
C LEU A 87 -1.40 12.25 -6.13
N LEU A 88 -2.47 11.92 -6.87
CA LEU A 88 -2.79 10.54 -7.25
C LEU A 88 -1.67 9.91 -8.08
N GLU A 89 -1.09 10.65 -9.03
CA GLU A 89 0.04 10.16 -9.83
C GLU A 89 1.27 9.88 -8.95
N LYS A 90 1.59 10.78 -8.02
CA LYS A 90 2.70 10.58 -7.07
C LYS A 90 2.49 9.37 -6.17
N ILE A 91 1.27 9.19 -5.66
CA ILE A 91 0.91 8.01 -4.85
C ILE A 91 1.08 6.74 -5.69
N LEU A 92 0.51 6.71 -6.90
CA LEU A 92 0.61 5.56 -7.80
C LEU A 92 2.06 5.18 -8.10
N LEU A 93 2.92 6.16 -8.36
CA LEU A 93 4.34 5.93 -8.59
C LEU A 93 5.02 5.34 -7.34
N SER A 94 4.78 5.94 -6.17
CA SER A 94 5.34 5.47 -4.89
C SER A 94 4.92 4.03 -4.58
N GLU A 95 3.65 3.69 -4.79
CA GLU A 95 3.14 2.34 -4.55
C GLU A 95 3.74 1.32 -5.53
N LYS A 96 3.86 1.67 -6.82
CA LYS A 96 4.52 0.80 -7.81
C LYS A 96 5.99 0.57 -7.50
N ASP A 97 6.68 1.57 -7.00
CA ASP A 97 8.09 1.44 -6.63
C ASP A 97 8.25 0.59 -5.37
N PHE A 98 7.35 0.72 -4.40
CA PHE A 98 7.34 -0.15 -3.22
C PHE A 98 7.00 -1.61 -3.58
N GLU A 99 6.06 -1.85 -4.48
CA GLU A 99 5.74 -3.19 -4.99
C GLU A 99 7.00 -3.89 -5.56
N LYS A 100 7.86 -3.15 -6.28
CA LYS A 100 9.14 -3.70 -6.77
C LYS A 100 10.09 -4.06 -5.64
N VAL A 101 10.14 -3.28 -4.56
CA VAL A 101 10.97 -3.57 -3.37
C VAL A 101 10.49 -4.87 -2.72
N VAL A 102 9.20 -4.96 -2.40
CA VAL A 102 8.59 -6.16 -1.80
C VAL A 102 8.79 -7.39 -2.71
N GLY A 103 8.66 -7.23 -4.03
CA GLY A 103 8.91 -8.29 -4.99
C GLY A 103 10.34 -8.83 -4.97
N ARG A 104 11.34 -7.95 -4.79
CA ARG A 104 12.75 -8.34 -4.64
C ARG A 104 13.00 -9.08 -3.33
N GLU A 105 12.43 -8.59 -2.23
CA GLU A 105 12.54 -9.22 -0.91
C GLU A 105 11.93 -10.62 -0.90
N LYS A 106 10.72 -10.77 -1.45
CA LYS A 106 10.07 -12.07 -1.63
C LYS A 106 10.96 -13.07 -2.38
N LYS A 107 11.60 -12.62 -3.47
CA LYS A 107 12.51 -13.45 -4.26
C LYS A 107 13.75 -13.86 -3.44
N ALA A 108 14.34 -12.92 -2.69
CA ALA A 108 15.49 -13.20 -1.83
C ALA A 108 15.16 -14.23 -0.74
N VAL A 109 14.04 -14.05 -0.03
CA VAL A 109 13.56 -14.99 0.99
C VAL A 109 13.31 -16.38 0.39
N SER A 110 12.68 -16.45 -0.79
CA SER A 110 12.44 -17.72 -1.48
C SER A 110 13.73 -18.47 -1.81
N LEU A 111 14.78 -17.75 -2.24
CA LEU A 111 16.10 -18.35 -2.49
C LEU A 111 16.76 -18.86 -1.21
N GLN A 112 16.68 -18.10 -0.12
CA GLN A 112 17.21 -18.52 1.18
C GLN A 112 16.52 -19.78 1.71
N ILE A 113 15.18 -19.87 1.60
CA ILE A 113 14.40 -21.06 1.98
C ILE A 113 14.82 -22.28 1.15
N ALA A 114 15.00 -22.12 -0.16
CA ALA A 114 15.41 -23.20 -1.04
C ALA A 114 16.80 -23.73 -0.68
N GLU A 115 17.74 -22.83 -0.36
CA GLU A 115 19.10 -23.20 0.04
C GLU A 115 19.12 -23.89 1.41
N LEU A 116 18.40 -23.36 2.40
CA LEU A 116 18.24 -24.02 3.70
C LEU A 116 17.63 -25.42 3.56
N SER A 117 16.63 -25.58 2.71
CA SER A 117 16.01 -26.88 2.44
C SER A 117 17.02 -27.88 1.86
N ARG A 118 17.87 -27.44 0.92
CA ARG A 118 18.97 -28.24 0.36
C ARG A 118 19.97 -28.64 1.43
N GLN A 119 20.38 -27.70 2.29
CA GLN A 119 21.31 -27.96 3.40
C GLN A 119 20.74 -28.94 4.42
N MET A 120 19.44 -28.85 4.72
CA MET A 120 18.77 -29.80 5.62
C MET A 120 18.69 -31.21 5.02
N GLN A 121 18.55 -31.33 3.70
CA GLN A 121 18.55 -32.62 2.99
C GLN A 121 19.93 -33.27 2.92
N TYR A 122 21.02 -32.50 3.02
CA TYR A 122 22.40 -32.99 2.98
C TYR A 122 22.68 -34.12 3.99
N ARG A 123 22.05 -34.09 5.18
CA ARG A 123 22.19 -35.15 6.20
C ARG A 123 21.10 -36.24 6.18
N LYS A 124 20.10 -36.15 5.30
CA LYS A 124 19.03 -37.15 5.17
C LYS A 124 19.33 -38.26 4.14
N GLY A 125 20.53 -38.28 3.56
CA GLY A 125 21.07 -39.46 2.86
C GLY A 125 21.30 -40.62 3.83
N PRO A 126 21.23 -41.89 3.38
CA PRO A 126 21.11 -43.03 4.27
C PRO A 126 22.32 -43.15 5.20
N ILE A 127 22.06 -43.06 6.50
CA ILE A 127 22.98 -43.41 7.61
C ILE A 127 23.58 -44.83 7.44
N GLN A 128 23.06 -45.63 6.50
CA GLN A 128 23.60 -46.94 6.13
C GLN A 128 25.00 -46.90 5.51
N GLN A 129 25.45 -45.79 4.92
CA GLN A 129 26.83 -45.72 4.38
C GLN A 129 27.88 -45.43 5.47
N SER A 130 27.55 -44.66 6.52
CA SER A 130 28.47 -44.43 7.63
C SER A 130 28.61 -45.67 8.55
N ALA A 131 27.59 -46.54 8.61
CA ALA A 131 27.68 -47.84 9.26
C ALA A 131 28.59 -48.83 8.50
N LYS A 132 28.62 -48.77 7.15
CA LYS A 132 29.52 -49.63 6.35
C LYS A 132 30.99 -49.24 6.47
N ILE A 133 31.31 -47.96 6.62
CA ILE A 133 32.71 -47.50 6.74
C ILE A 133 33.32 -47.94 8.08
N LYS A 134 32.53 -48.03 9.16
CA LYS A 134 33.01 -48.56 10.45
C LYS A 134 33.33 -50.07 10.44
N ASN A 135 32.75 -50.84 9.52
CA ASN A 135 32.95 -52.29 9.43
C ASN A 135 34.03 -52.73 8.44
N MET A 136 34.75 -51.80 7.79
CA MET A 136 35.91 -52.11 6.92
C MET A 136 37.27 -51.91 7.60
N LEU A 137 37.28 -51.56 8.89
CA LEU A 137 38.49 -51.25 9.68
C LEU A 137 38.79 -52.33 10.75
N THR A 138 38.26 -53.54 10.58
CA THR A 138 38.56 -54.71 11.44
C THR A 138 39.19 -55.80 10.59
#